data_AF-F0UY60-F1
#
_entry.id   AF-F0UY60-F1
#
_cell.length_a   1.000
_cell.length_b   1.000
_cell.length_c   1.000
_cell.angle_alpha   90.00
_cell.angle_beta   90.00
_cell.angle_gamma   90.00
#
_symmetry.space_group_name_H-M   'P 1'
#
loop_
_entity.id
_entity.type
_entity.pdbx_description
1 polymer ?
#
loop_
_entity_poly.entity_id
_entity_poly.type
_entity_poly.pdbx_seq_one_letter_code
_entity_poly.pdbx_strand_id
1 'polypeptide(L)' 'SRDQRRRLSQVYPKMHNSDISKRLGAEWRLLPDECKKPYLDESKRLRTAHATQY' A
#
# COMPACT_ATOMS: atom_id res chain seq x y z
N SER A 1 0.98 1.59 2.62
CA SER A 1 -0.46 1.37 2.34
C SER A 1 -1.40 2.20 3.23
N ARG A 2 -1.08 2.47 4.51
CA ARG A 2 -1.92 3.30 5.40
C ARG A 2 -2.07 4.75 4.92
N ASP A 3 -0.99 5.38 4.44
CA ASP A 3 -1.02 6.78 4.00
C ASP A 3 -1.80 6.99 2.70
N GLN A 4 -1.65 6.08 1.73
CA GLN A 4 -2.46 6.09 0.51
C GLN A 4 -3.94 5.89 0.81
N ARG A 5 -4.26 5.02 1.78
CA ARG A 5 -5.64 4.78 2.22
C ARG A 5 -6.22 6.02 2.90
N ARG A 6 -5.43 6.71 3.73
CA ARG A 6 -5.82 7.97 4.39
C ARG A 6 -6.03 9.09 3.37
N ARG A 7 -5.15 9.25 2.37
CA ARG A 7 -5.33 10.21 1.26
C ARG A 7 -6.61 9.93 0.46
N LEU A 8 -6.84 8.69 0.06
CA LEU A 8 -8.03 8.33 -0.73
C LEU A 8 -9.32 8.49 0.07
N SER A 9 -9.32 8.23 1.37
CA SER A 9 -10.46 8.49 2.24
C SER A 9 -10.74 9.98 2.46
N GLN A 10 -9.72 10.85 2.37
CA GLN A 10 -9.90 12.31 2.43
C GLN A 10 -10.41 12.89 1.10
N VAL A 11 -9.94 12.34 -0.03
CA VAL A 11 -10.34 12.77 -1.38
C VAL A 11 -11.71 12.20 -1.76
N TYR A 12 -12.05 11.00 -1.30
CA TYR A 12 -13.33 10.34 -1.52
C TYR A 12 -13.98 9.95 -0.18
N PRO A 13 -14.52 10.91 0.58
CA PRO A 13 -15.06 10.67 1.92
C PRO A 13 -16.28 9.74 1.96
N LYS A 14 -16.89 9.43 0.82
CA LYS A 14 -17.97 8.43 0.67
C LYS A 14 -17.47 7.03 0.32
N MET A 15 -16.19 6.87 -0.02
CA MET A 15 -15.64 5.58 -0.43
C MET A 15 -15.26 4.77 0.80
N HIS A 16 -15.82 3.56 0.96
CA HIS A 16 -15.46 2.69 2.07
C HIS A 16 -14.01 2.20 1.92
N ASN A 17 -13.31 2.04 3.05
CA ASN A 17 -11.94 1.52 3.09
C ASN A 17 -11.78 0.15 2.40
N SER A 18 -12.85 -0.65 2.36
CA SER A 18 -12.92 -1.89 1.60
C SER A 18 -12.79 -1.67 0.09
N ASP A 19 -13.42 -0.63 -0.45
CA ASP A 19 -13.39 -0.32 -1.89
C ASP A 19 -12.07 0.33 -2.29
N ILE A 20 -11.50 1.16 -1.40
CA ILE A 20 -10.15 1.67 -1.55
C ILE A 20 -9.15 0.50 -1.58
N SER A 21 -9.31 -0.49 -0.71
CA SER A 21 -8.43 -1.66 -0.66
C SER A 21 -8.59 -2.55 -1.90
N LYS A 22 -9.82 -2.75 -2.41
CA LYS A 22 -10.07 -3.47 -3.67
C LYS A 22 -9.41 -2.76 -4.86
N ARG A 23 -9.57 -1.44 -4.97
CA ARG A 23 -8.97 -0.64 -6.04
C ARG A 23 -7.45 -0.66 -5.97
N LEU A 24 -6.87 -0.41 -4.80
CA LEU A 24 -5.41 -0.47 -4.60
C LEU A 24 -4.85 -1.87 -4.91
N GLY A 25 -5.58 -2.94 -4.59
CA GLY A 25 -5.17 -4.31 -4.94
C GLY A 25 -5.20 -4.60 -6.44
N ALA A 26 -6.19 -4.07 -7.16
CA ALA A 26 -6.27 -4.18 -8.62
C ALA A 26 -5.17 -3.35 -9.30
N GLU A 27 -4.97 -2.11 -8.85
CA GLU A 27 -3.91 -1.22 -9.34
C GLU A 27 -2.53 -1.82 -9.07
N TRP A 28 -2.32 -2.40 -7.89
CA TRP A 28 -1.10 -3.14 -7.57
C TRP A 28 -0.85 -4.31 -8.51
N ARG A 29 -1.88 -5.07 -8.91
CA ARG A 29 -1.70 -6.15 -9.88
C ARG A 29 -1.30 -5.64 -11.26
N LEU A 30 -1.88 -4.50 -11.68
CA LEU A 30 -1.64 -3.86 -12.98
C LEU A 30 -0.33 -3.06 -13.04
N LEU A 31 0.26 -2.72 -11.89
CA LEU A 31 1.54 -2.00 -11.82
C LEU A 31 2.69 -2.85 -12.42
N PRO A 32 3.59 -2.27 -13.22
CA PRO A 32 4.80 -2.95 -13.69
C PRO A 32 5.71 -3.37 -12.54
N ASP A 33 6.45 -4.46 -12.72
CA ASP A 33 7.32 -5.02 -11.66
C ASP A 33 8.42 -4.04 -11.24
N GLU A 34 8.89 -3.21 -12.16
CA GLU A 34 9.82 -2.10 -11.90
C GLU A 34 9.24 -1.02 -10.97
N CYS A 35 7.93 -0.74 -11.06
CA CYS A 35 7.26 0.17 -10.14
C CYS A 35 6.92 -0.50 -8.80
N LYS A 36 6.67 -1.82 -8.78
CA LYS A 36 6.43 -2.60 -7.55
C LYS A 36 7.69 -2.78 -6.71
N LYS A 37 8.84 -2.89 -7.36
CA LYS A 37 10.15 -3.18 -6.75
C LYS A 37 10.48 -2.30 -5.53
N PRO A 38 10.42 -0.96 -5.60
CA PRO A 38 10.67 -0.12 -4.43
C PRO A 38 9.69 -0.36 -3.27
N TYR A 39 8.41 -0.66 -3.55
CA TYR A 39 7.44 -0.96 -2.49
C TYR A 39 7.68 -2.33 -1.84
N LEU A 40 8.15 -3.32 -2.61
CA LEU A 40 8.53 -4.63 -2.08
C LEU A 40 9.80 -4.54 -1.24
N ASP A 41 10.79 -3.78 -1.70
CA ASP A 41 12.03 -3.55 -0.98
C ASP A 41 11.77 -2.79 0.33
N GLU A 42 10.93 -1.74 0.31
CA GLU A 42 10.52 -1.04 1.53
C GLU A 42 9.72 -1.96 2.46
N SER A 43 8.86 -2.83 1.94
CA SER A 43 8.15 -3.82 2.76
C SER A 43 9.11 -4.84 3.39
N LYS A 44 10.15 -5.29 2.67
CA LYS A 44 11.20 -6.14 3.23
C LYS A 44 11.99 -5.41 4.31
N ARG A 45 12.39 -4.16 4.04
CA ARG A 45 13.13 -3.31 4.98
C ARG A 45 12.36 -3.11 6.28
N LEU A 46 11.07 -2.76 6.19
CA LEU A 46 10.20 -2.61 7.35
C LEU A 46 10.05 -3.92 8.14
N ARG A 47 9.95 -5.06 7.45
CA ARG A 47 9.86 -6.36 8.09
C ARG A 47 11.15 -6.74 8.82
N THR A 48 12.31 -6.47 8.22
CA THR A 48 13.61 -6.65 8.87
C THR A 48 13.80 -5.71 10.05
N ALA A 49 13.42 -4.43 9.93
CA ALA A 49 13.46 -3.47 11.04
C ALA A 49 12.60 -3.94 12.22
N HIS A 50 11.39 -4.43 11.95
CA HIS A 50 10.49 -4.95 12.98
C HIS A 50 11.00 -6.27 13.61
N ALA A 51 11.76 -7.07 12.87
CA ALA A 51 12.42 -8.27 13.37
C ALA A 51 13.71 -7.98 14.16
N THR A 52 14.29 -6.78 14.01
CA THR A 52 15.49 -6.35 14.75
C THR A 52 15.11 -5.58 16.02
N GLN A 53 13.88 -5.05 16.09
CA GLN A 53 13.32 -4.39 17.27
C GLN A 53 12.62 -5.33 18.27
N TYR A 54 12.66 -6.65 18.04
CA TYR A 54 12.10 -7.68 18.94
C TYR A 54 13.13 -8.76 19.25
#